data_AF-A0AAI9CV94-F1
#
_entry.id   AF-A0AAI9CV94-F1
#
_cell.length_a   1.000
_cell.length_b   1.000
_cell.length_c   1.000
_cell.angle_alpha   90.00
_cell.angle_beta   90.00
_cell.angle_gamma   90.00
#
_symmetry.space_group_name_H-M   'P 1'
#
loop_
_entity.id
_entity.type
_entity.pdbx_description
1 polymer ?
#
loop_
_entity_poly.entity_id
_entity_poly.type
_entity_poly.pdbx_seq_one_letter_code
_entity_poly.pdbx_strand_id
1 'polypeptide(L)'
;MWTPEEPLLLETLDTDVDQHFSIYYKDETVEVSRYEVTFSPYFPDVFSAQTSAQSAEVLIHDMPLLFRPQFIEYLENGVLTRVFSWPDLPPGKDLVEFRPSEQSTITVSVTVEAYGTQTDDTGQETEFFTSRSWNVVLHHDYSSGKQKLEEYMHASSIPTG
;
A
#
# COMPACT_ATOMS: atom_id res chain seq x y z
N MET A 1 0.37 10.51 -24.50
CA MET A 1 -0.76 10.22 -23.58
C MET A 1 -0.36 9.16 -22.56
N TRP A 2 -0.89 9.27 -21.34
CA TRP A 2 -0.64 8.33 -20.24
C TRP A 2 -1.56 7.11 -20.32
N THR A 3 -1.03 5.94 -20.00
CA THR A 3 -1.78 4.70 -19.78
C THR A 3 -1.49 4.19 -18.37
N PRO A 4 -2.50 3.88 -17.54
CA PRO A 4 -3.93 4.07 -17.79
C PRO A 4 -4.33 5.56 -17.79
N GLU A 5 -5.44 5.85 -18.47
CA GLU A 5 -6.02 7.21 -18.50
C GLU A 5 -6.95 7.50 -17.33
N GLU A 6 -7.45 6.48 -16.65
CA GLU A 6 -8.35 6.64 -15.52
C GLU A 6 -7.60 7.21 -14.32
N PRO A 7 -8.21 8.04 -13.47
CA PRO A 7 -7.55 8.61 -12.29
C PRO A 7 -7.46 7.63 -11.10
N LEU A 8 -8.09 6.46 -11.20
CA LEU A 8 -8.08 5.39 -10.20
C LEU A 8 -7.38 4.18 -10.81
N LEU A 9 -6.28 3.73 -10.20
CA LEU A 9 -5.58 2.52 -10.64
C LEU A 9 -6.29 1.27 -10.15
N LEU A 10 -6.80 1.34 -8.92
CA LEU A 10 -7.32 0.18 -8.21
C LEU A 10 -8.23 0.59 -7.06
N GLU A 11 -9.29 -0.19 -6.90
CA GLU A 11 -10.07 -0.29 -5.67
C GLU A 11 -10.13 -1.78 -5.29
N THR A 12 -9.52 -2.15 -4.16
CA THR A 12 -9.43 -3.55 -3.72
C THR A 12 -9.70 -3.70 -2.23
N LEU A 13 -10.12 -4.91 -1.85
CA LEU A 13 -10.05 -5.37 -0.47
C LEU A 13 -8.65 -5.89 -0.15
N ASP A 14 -8.37 -6.13 1.12
CA ASP A 14 -7.16 -6.82 1.57
C ASP A 14 -7.04 -8.18 0.90
N THR A 15 -5.91 -8.40 0.21
CA THR A 15 -5.64 -9.66 -0.48
C THR A 15 -4.28 -10.21 -0.06
N ASP A 16 -4.15 -11.53 -0.10
CA ASP A 16 -2.93 -12.28 0.15
C ASP A 16 -2.05 -12.44 -1.10
N VAL A 17 -2.35 -11.68 -2.16
CA VAL A 17 -1.66 -11.74 -3.45
C VAL A 17 -1.19 -10.36 -3.86
N ASP A 18 0.04 -10.30 -4.37
CA ASP A 18 0.59 -9.07 -4.92
C ASP A 18 -0.22 -8.60 -6.14
N GLN A 19 -0.40 -7.29 -6.25
CA GLN A 19 -1.06 -6.67 -7.39
C GLN A 19 -0.10 -5.76 -8.15
N HIS A 20 -0.11 -5.89 -9.47
CA HIS A 20 0.84 -5.26 -10.37
C HIS A 20 0.13 -4.36 -11.37
N PHE A 21 0.61 -3.13 -11.51
CA PHE A 21 0.06 -2.15 -12.45
C PHE A 21 1.17 -1.51 -13.26
N SER A 22 1.11 -1.63 -14.58
CA SER A 22 2.05 -0.97 -15.49
C SER A 22 1.52 0.40 -15.92
N ILE A 23 2.34 1.43 -15.73
CA ILE A 23 2.07 2.81 -16.09
C ILE A 23 3.11 3.28 -17.09
N TYR A 24 2.68 3.88 -18.19
CA TYR A 24 3.59 4.39 -19.22
C TYR A 24 3.00 5.59 -19.98
N TYR A 25 3.88 6.38 -20.58
CA TYR A 25 3.53 7.48 -21.47
C TYR A 25 3.86 7.10 -22.91
N LYS A 26 2.93 7.33 -23.84
CA LYS A 26 3.10 7.06 -25.27
C LYS A 26 2.74 8.29 -26.10
N ASP A 27 3.69 8.77 -26.90
CA ASP A 27 3.51 9.86 -27.86
C ASP A 27 4.47 9.60 -29.03
N GLU A 28 4.02 9.81 -30.27
CA GLU A 28 4.83 9.50 -31.47
C GLU A 28 6.05 10.42 -31.61
N THR A 29 6.00 11.59 -30.97
CA THR A 29 7.08 12.58 -30.99
C THR A 29 8.03 12.46 -29.80
N VAL A 30 7.78 11.55 -28.86
CA VAL A 30 8.51 11.47 -27.59
C VAL A 30 9.17 10.11 -27.41
N GLU A 31 10.47 10.13 -27.13
CA GLU A 31 11.21 8.98 -26.62
C GLU A 31 11.41 9.14 -25.10
N VAL A 32 10.71 8.33 -24.31
CA VAL A 32 10.87 8.30 -22.85
C VAL A 32 12.13 7.52 -22.49
N SER A 33 12.97 8.11 -21.63
CA SER A 33 14.24 7.52 -21.21
C SER A 33 14.19 6.97 -19.78
N ARG A 34 13.34 7.54 -18.91
CA ARG A 34 13.18 7.09 -17.52
C ARG A 34 11.81 7.45 -16.94
N TYR A 35 11.40 6.67 -15.96
CA TYR A 35 10.29 7.01 -15.07
C TYR A 35 10.77 7.12 -13.62
N GLU A 36 10.11 7.99 -12.86
CA GLU A 36 10.19 8.06 -11.40
C GLU A 36 8.80 7.89 -10.81
N VAL A 37 8.72 7.24 -9.64
CA VAL A 37 7.45 6.95 -8.96
C VAL A 37 7.53 7.43 -7.52
N THR A 38 6.48 8.14 -7.09
CA THR A 38 6.32 8.59 -5.71
C THR A 38 4.96 8.16 -5.16
N PHE A 39 4.93 7.73 -3.91
CA PHE A 39 3.72 7.33 -3.17
C PHE A 39 3.43 8.32 -2.04
N SER A 40 2.17 8.70 -1.87
CA SER A 40 1.76 9.60 -0.78
C SER A 40 0.38 9.23 -0.23
N PRO A 41 0.25 8.91 1.06
CA PRO A 41 1.34 8.69 2.02
C PRO A 41 2.22 7.48 1.65
N TYR A 42 3.46 7.46 2.13
CA TYR A 42 4.41 6.40 1.81
C TYR A 42 4.31 5.23 2.80
N PHE A 43 4.00 4.04 2.28
CA PHE A 43 4.01 2.78 3.02
C PHE A 43 5.01 1.83 2.36
N PRO A 44 6.30 1.80 2.79
CA PRO A 44 7.36 1.05 2.10
C PRO A 44 7.13 -0.46 2.08
N ASP A 45 6.42 -0.99 3.08
CA ASP A 45 6.11 -2.42 3.19
C ASP A 45 4.90 -2.83 2.34
N VAL A 46 4.17 -1.87 1.75
CA VAL A 46 2.96 -2.10 0.95
C VAL A 46 3.18 -1.72 -0.51
N PHE A 47 3.84 -0.59 -0.75
CA PHE A 47 4.03 -0.05 -2.09
C PHE A 47 5.50 -0.05 -2.48
N SER A 48 5.77 -0.58 -3.66
CA SER A 48 7.06 -0.44 -4.31
C SER A 48 6.87 -0.18 -5.80
N ALA A 49 7.93 0.27 -6.47
CA ALA A 49 7.92 0.46 -7.91
C ALA A 49 9.21 -0.05 -8.54
N GLN A 50 9.09 -0.61 -9.74
CA GLN A 50 10.21 -0.92 -10.62
C GLN A 50 10.07 -0.10 -11.89
N THR A 51 11.12 0.61 -12.28
CA THR A 51 11.08 1.47 -13.47
C THR A 51 12.07 1.01 -14.52
N SER A 52 11.66 1.20 -15.77
CA SER A 52 12.48 1.00 -16.98
C SER A 52 12.35 2.23 -17.87
N ALA A 53 12.92 2.22 -19.08
CA ALA A 53 12.61 3.26 -20.07
C ALA A 53 11.21 3.07 -20.69
N GLN A 54 10.63 1.86 -20.59
CA GLN A 54 9.36 1.51 -21.24
C GLN A 54 8.16 1.78 -20.34
N SER A 55 8.29 1.55 -19.03
CA SER A 55 7.20 1.73 -18.07
C SER A 55 7.69 1.87 -16.62
N ALA A 56 6.81 2.38 -15.78
CA ALA A 56 6.84 2.22 -14.34
C ALA A 56 5.85 1.11 -13.94
N GLU A 57 6.35 0.05 -13.30
CA GLU A 57 5.52 -0.98 -12.69
C GLU A 57 5.33 -0.67 -11.21
N VAL A 58 4.08 -0.45 -10.81
CA VAL A 58 3.67 -0.24 -9.42
C VAL A 58 3.24 -1.58 -8.85
N LEU A 59 3.87 -1.96 -7.74
CA LEU A 59 3.62 -3.19 -7.02
C LEU A 59 2.98 -2.85 -5.67
N ILE A 60 1.84 -3.49 -5.42
CA ILE A 60 1.16 -3.50 -4.13
C ILE A 60 1.38 -4.89 -3.54
N HIS A 61 2.24 -4.97 -2.52
CA HIS A 61 2.56 -6.22 -1.83
C HIS A 61 1.37 -6.74 -1.03
N ASP A 62 1.41 -8.03 -0.70
CA ASP A 62 0.55 -8.64 0.30
C ASP A 62 0.45 -7.72 1.52
N MET A 63 -0.77 -7.47 1.99
CA MET A 63 -1.00 -6.45 2.99
C MET A 63 -1.36 -7.08 4.35
N PRO A 64 -0.38 -7.49 5.17
CA PRO A 64 -0.65 -7.90 6.55
C PRO A 64 -1.01 -6.72 7.48
N LEU A 65 -0.99 -5.48 6.97
CA LEU A 65 -1.08 -4.24 7.75
C LEU A 65 -2.52 -3.77 8.07
N LEU A 66 -3.57 -4.51 7.73
CA LEU A 66 -4.94 -3.98 7.74
C LEU A 66 -5.81 -4.32 8.93
N PHE A 67 -5.21 -4.92 9.96
CA PHE A 67 -5.82 -4.91 11.28
C PHE A 67 -5.14 -3.87 12.16
N ARG A 68 -4.99 -2.62 11.71
CA ARG A 68 -4.44 -1.58 12.60
C ARG A 68 -5.41 -1.38 13.76
N PRO A 69 -5.00 -1.71 14.99
CA PRO A 69 -5.81 -1.39 16.14
C PRO A 69 -5.84 0.12 16.31
N GLN A 70 -7.00 0.68 16.63
CA GLN A 70 -7.04 1.94 17.37
C GLN A 70 -6.39 1.75 18.74
N PHE A 71 -6.61 0.59 19.36
CA PHE A 71 -5.76 0.03 20.42
C PHE A 71 -6.03 -1.47 20.62
N ILE A 72 -5.05 -2.17 21.17
CA ILE A 72 -5.20 -3.49 21.78
C ILE A 72 -4.93 -3.31 23.26
N GLU A 73 -5.84 -3.73 24.11
CA GLU A 73 -5.70 -3.71 25.57
C GLU A 73 -5.41 -5.14 26.07
N TYR A 74 -4.38 -5.28 26.90
CA TYR A 74 -3.98 -6.55 27.49
C TYR A 74 -3.62 -6.37 28.97
N LEU A 75 -3.60 -7.48 29.73
CA LEU A 75 -3.18 -7.48 31.13
C LEU A 75 -1.69 -7.74 31.27
N GLU A 76 -1.00 -6.84 31.95
CA GLU A 76 0.39 -6.98 32.36
C GLU A 76 0.50 -6.89 33.88
N ASN A 77 0.74 -8.02 34.54
CA ASN A 77 0.86 -8.07 36.00
C ASN A 77 -0.35 -7.45 36.74
N GLY A 78 -1.56 -7.62 36.19
CA GLY A 78 -2.81 -7.06 36.73
C GLY A 78 -3.08 -5.60 36.37
N VAL A 79 -2.25 -4.98 35.53
CA VAL A 79 -2.44 -3.62 35.01
C VAL A 79 -2.90 -3.69 33.56
N LEU A 80 -3.90 -2.89 33.20
CA LEU A 80 -4.34 -2.74 31.82
C LEU A 80 -3.31 -1.91 31.04
N THR A 81 -2.73 -2.51 30.01
CA THR A 81 -1.76 -1.88 29.11
C THR A 81 -2.31 -1.84 27.70
N ARG A 82 -2.02 -0.75 26.97
CA ARG A 82 -2.48 -0.56 25.59
C ARG A 82 -1.32 -0.48 24.62
N VAL A 83 -1.50 -1.08 23.47
CA VAL A 83 -0.61 -0.95 22.32
C VAL A 83 -1.41 -0.51 21.09
N PHE A 84 -0.73 0.15 20.15
CA PHE A 84 -1.34 0.77 18.98
C PHE A 84 -0.94 0.07 17.67
N SER A 85 -0.19 -1.03 17.79
CA SER A 85 0.18 -1.87 16.66
C SER A 85 0.33 -3.32 17.12
N TRP A 86 0.15 -4.28 16.20
CA TRP A 86 0.35 -5.70 16.49
C TRP A 86 1.79 -6.06 16.85
N PRO A 87 2.84 -5.53 16.18
CA PRO A 87 4.23 -5.81 16.58
C PRO A 87 4.57 -5.36 18.00
N ASP A 88 3.86 -4.37 18.54
CA ASP A 88 4.04 -3.90 19.91
C ASP A 88 3.36 -4.80 20.95
N LEU A 89 2.42 -5.67 20.53
CA LEU A 89 1.74 -6.61 21.43
C LEU A 89 2.68 -7.76 21.79
N PRO A 90 3.06 -7.94 23.07
CA PRO A 90 3.88 -9.08 23.46
C PRO A 90 3.14 -10.40 23.23
N PRO A 91 3.84 -11.48 22.82
CA PRO A 91 3.20 -12.77 22.59
C PRO A 91 2.63 -13.37 23.89
N GLY A 92 1.51 -14.09 23.80
CA GLY A 92 0.91 -14.85 24.90
C GLY A 92 0.27 -14.01 26.00
N LYS A 93 -0.05 -12.74 25.74
CA LYS A 93 -0.77 -11.88 26.69
C LYS A 93 -2.28 -12.14 26.65
N ASP A 94 -2.91 -12.01 27.82
CA ASP A 94 -4.37 -12.01 27.93
C ASP A 94 -4.94 -10.72 27.34
N LEU A 95 -5.56 -10.85 26.17
CA LEU A 95 -6.26 -9.75 25.52
C LEU A 95 -7.58 -9.45 26.24
N VAL A 96 -7.79 -8.18 26.56
CA VAL A 96 -9.00 -7.69 27.24
C VAL A 96 -9.95 -7.02 26.25
N GLU A 97 -9.42 -6.12 25.42
CA GLU A 97 -10.20 -5.41 24.41
C GLU A 97 -9.38 -5.23 23.14
N PHE A 98 -10.02 -5.42 22.00
CA PHE A 98 -9.49 -5.05 20.72
C PHE A 98 -10.40 -4.00 20.07
N ARG A 99 -9.87 -2.82 19.80
CA ARG A 99 -10.56 -1.79 19.00
C ARG A 99 -9.91 -1.68 17.64
N PRO A 100 -10.59 -2.05 16.55
CA PRO A 100 -10.07 -1.79 15.21
C PRO A 100 -10.03 -0.28 14.93
N SER A 101 -9.14 0.13 14.03
CA SER A 101 -9.18 1.46 13.42
C SER A 101 -10.56 1.74 12.84
N GLU A 102 -11.09 2.95 13.06
CA GLU A 102 -12.32 3.43 12.41
C GLU A 102 -12.10 3.74 10.92
N GLN A 103 -10.84 3.98 10.50
CA GLN A 103 -10.50 4.11 9.09
C GLN A 103 -10.47 2.71 8.47
N SER A 104 -11.54 2.37 7.76
CA SER A 104 -11.70 1.16 6.96
C SER A 104 -11.14 1.29 5.55
N THR A 105 -10.55 2.44 5.21
CA THR A 105 -10.03 2.69 3.86
C THR A 105 -8.74 3.50 3.94
N ILE A 106 -7.73 3.08 3.18
CA ILE A 106 -6.50 3.83 2.93
C ILE A 106 -6.52 4.27 1.47
N THR A 107 -6.28 5.54 1.23
CA THR A 107 -6.07 6.07 -0.13
C THR A 107 -4.62 6.51 -0.27
N VAL A 108 -3.93 5.98 -1.29
CA VAL A 108 -2.56 6.35 -1.65
C VAL A 108 -2.57 6.99 -3.03
N SER A 109 -1.99 8.18 -3.13
CA SER A 109 -1.69 8.81 -4.41
C SER A 109 -0.39 8.26 -4.95
N VAL A 110 -0.43 7.70 -6.15
CA VAL A 110 0.72 7.24 -6.92
C VAL A 110 0.99 8.28 -8.01
N THR A 111 2.12 8.97 -7.91
CA THR A 111 2.57 9.94 -8.92
C THR A 111 3.69 9.32 -9.75
N VAL A 112 3.52 9.30 -11.07
CA VAL A 112 4.55 8.87 -12.01
C VAL A 112 5.00 10.06 -12.84
N GLU A 113 6.31 10.22 -12.91
CA GLU A 113 6.97 11.23 -13.72
C GLU A 113 7.71 10.53 -14.86
N ALA A 114 7.57 11.02 -16.08
CA ALA A 114 8.27 10.54 -17.26
C ALA A 114 9.20 11.63 -17.78
N TYR A 115 10.44 11.24 -18.06
CA TYR A 115 11.47 12.11 -18.61
C TYR A 115 12.00 11.52 -19.91
N GLY A 116 12.34 12.37 -20.88
CA GLY A 116 12.78 11.90 -22.18
C GLY A 116 13.20 13.01 -23.12
N THR A 117 13.09 12.73 -24.41
CA THR A 117 13.34 13.68 -25.49
C THR A 117 12.10 13.78 -26.37
N GLN A 118 11.75 14.99 -26.79
CA GLN A 118 10.73 15.24 -27.80
C GLN A 118 11.37 15.73 -29.10
N THR A 119 10.97 15.15 -30.23
CA THR A 119 11.38 15.53 -31.58
C THR A 119 10.26 16.28 -32.28
N ASP A 120 10.53 17.49 -32.75
CA ASP A 120 9.55 18.29 -33.49
C ASP A 120 9.48 17.95 -35.00
N ASP A 121 8.55 18.60 -35.72
CA ASP A 121 8.36 18.42 -37.17
C ASP A 121 9.59 18.81 -38.02
N THR A 122 10.55 19.52 -37.43
CA THR A 122 11.82 19.90 -38.08
C THR A 122 12.96 18.92 -37.77
N GLY A 123 12.70 17.92 -36.92
CA GLY A 123 13.70 16.94 -36.45
C GLY A 123 14.57 17.45 -35.29
N GLN A 124 14.21 18.57 -34.66
CA GLN A 124 14.94 19.10 -33.52
C GLN A 124 14.53 18.37 -32.23
N GLU A 125 15.52 17.95 -31.45
CA GLU A 125 15.34 17.28 -30.16
C GLU A 125 15.41 18.26 -28.99
N THR A 126 14.47 18.13 -28.05
CA THR A 126 14.41 18.91 -26.80
C THR A 126 14.08 18.04 -25.60
N GLU A 127 14.44 18.47 -24.39
CA GLU A 127 14.09 17.75 -23.16
C GLU A 127 12.57 17.70 -22.95
N PHE A 128 12.07 16.53 -22.56
CA PHE A 128 10.67 16.28 -22.28
C PHE A 128 10.47 15.87 -20.82
N PHE A 129 9.40 16.42 -20.22
CA PHE A 129 8.92 16.05 -18.89
C PHE A 129 7.39 16.06 -18.86
N THR A 130 6.81 15.03 -18.26
CA THR A 130 5.39 15.01 -17.90
C THR A 130 5.18 14.22 -16.62
N SER A 131 4.11 14.51 -15.90
CA SER A 131 3.73 13.79 -14.69
C SER A 131 2.24 13.53 -14.66
N ARG A 132 1.86 12.46 -13.96
CA ARG A 132 0.46 12.13 -13.68
C ARG A 132 0.32 11.41 -12.35
N SER A 133 -0.81 11.65 -11.69
CA SER A 133 -1.15 11.00 -10.43
C SER A 133 -2.42 10.19 -10.54
N TRP A 134 -2.44 9.09 -9.80
CA TRP A 134 -3.56 8.19 -9.65
C TRP A 134 -3.83 7.91 -8.19
N ASN A 135 -5.06 7.54 -7.86
CA ASN A 135 -5.38 7.00 -6.55
C ASN A 135 -5.38 5.48 -6.59
N VAL A 136 -4.94 4.89 -5.49
CA VAL A 136 -5.17 3.50 -5.12
C VAL A 136 -5.98 3.52 -3.83
N VAL A 137 -7.11 2.84 -3.82
CA VAL A 137 -8.00 2.75 -2.67
C VAL A 137 -7.98 1.32 -2.14
N LEU A 138 -7.52 1.17 -0.91
CA LEU A 138 -7.42 -0.09 -0.20
C LEU A 138 -8.51 -0.13 0.88
N HIS A 139 -9.40 -1.10 0.80
CA HIS A 139 -10.48 -1.30 1.77
C HIS A 139 -10.10 -2.41 2.74
N HIS A 140 -10.11 -2.09 4.03
CA HIS A 140 -9.86 -3.03 5.09
C HIS A 140 -10.96 -4.11 5.12
N ASP A 141 -10.57 -5.37 4.97
CA ASP A 141 -11.45 -6.51 5.19
C ASP A 141 -11.20 -7.11 6.57
N TYR A 142 -11.99 -6.65 7.54
CA TYR A 142 -11.96 -7.14 8.92
C TYR A 142 -12.31 -8.63 9.06
N SER A 143 -12.86 -9.28 8.03
CA SER A 143 -13.18 -10.70 8.08
C SER A 143 -11.93 -11.59 8.11
N SER A 144 -10.83 -11.17 7.48
CA SER A 144 -9.54 -11.87 7.48
C SER A 144 -8.78 -11.74 8.81
N GLY A 145 -8.91 -10.58 9.48
CA GLY A 145 -8.27 -10.32 10.77
C GLY A 145 -8.97 -11.01 11.96
N LYS A 146 -10.21 -11.45 11.78
CA LYS A 146 -10.94 -12.24 12.78
C LYS A 146 -10.20 -13.52 13.18
N GLN A 147 -9.62 -14.24 12.20
CA GLN A 147 -8.91 -15.48 12.49
C GLN A 147 -7.62 -15.22 13.29
N LYS A 148 -6.86 -14.16 12.98
CA LYS A 148 -5.68 -13.76 13.78
C LYS A 148 -6.08 -13.32 15.20
N LEU A 149 -7.17 -12.57 15.33
CA LEU A 149 -7.71 -12.19 16.64
C LEU A 149 -8.12 -13.43 17.45
N GLU A 150 -8.78 -14.39 16.81
CA GLU A 150 -9.12 -15.70 17.39
C GLU A 150 -7.87 -16.49 17.78
N GLU A 151 -6.84 -16.57 16.93
CA GLU A 151 -5.56 -17.22 17.23
C GLU A 151 -4.87 -16.61 18.46
N TYR A 152 -4.87 -15.27 18.58
CA TYR A 152 -4.31 -14.59 19.76
C TYR A 152 -5.15 -14.84 21.03
N MET A 153 -6.49 -14.78 20.93
CA MET A 153 -7.37 -15.12 22.06
C MET A 153 -7.27 -16.60 22.46
N HIS A 154 -6.99 -17.50 21.51
CA HIS A 154 -6.79 -18.92 21.79
C HIS A 154 -5.39 -19.22 22.35
N ALA A 155 -4.36 -18.49 21.93
CA ALA A 155 -3.00 -18.61 22.48
C ALA A 155 -2.91 -18.18 23.95
N SER A 156 -3.75 -17.23 24.39
CA SER A 156 -3.87 -16.82 25.79
C SER A 156 -4.70 -17.81 26.64
N SER A 157 -5.34 -18.79 26.02
CA SER A 157 -6.29 -19.70 26.67
C SER A 157 -5.69 -21.05 27.10
N ILE A 158 -4.38 -21.29 26.98
CA ILE A 158 -3.78 -22.57 27.39
C ILE A 158 -3.58 -22.58 28.90
N PRO A 159 -4.34 -23.39 29.68
CA PRO A 159 -4.00 -23.64 31.06
C PRO A 159 -2.80 -24.59 31.06
N THR A 160 -1.63 -24.11 31.46
CA THR A 160 -0.60 -25.03 31.95
C THR A 160 -1.12 -25.60 33.28
N GLY A 161 -1.73 -26.78 33.18
CA GLY A 161 -2.01 -27.64 34.34
C GLY A 161 -0.74 -28.13 35.01
#